data_AF-A0A2V7Y6V7-F1
#
_entry.id   AF-A0A2V7Y6V7-F1
#
_cell.length_a   1.000
_cell.length_b   1.000
_cell.length_c   1.000
_cell.angle_alpha   90.00
_cell.angle_beta   90.00
_cell.angle_gamma   90.00
#
_symmetry.space_group_name_H-M   'P 1'
#
loop_
_entity.id
_entity.type
_entity.pdbx_description
1 polymer ?
#
loop_
_entity_poly.entity_id
_entity_poly.type
_entity_poly.pdbx_seq_one_letter_code
_entity_poly.pdbx_strand_id
1 'polypeptide(L)'
;MSVEIPDGVQFDAQGLVTTVVQDRASGDVLMVAWANAEALEQTARTGLAHFWSRRRGALWRKGETSGHSLKVREVRRDCDGDTLLMVVDPEGPTCHTGTRTCFGEESPTAAGVIGDLARVIALRADGAPEGSYTARLLAKGLDHTLKKVGEEATEVVLAAKGESDERLAEECADLLYHLLVVLHQRGLPPSAVFEVLRARRGGGG
;
A
#
# COMPACT_ATOMS: atom_id res chain seq x y z
N MET A 1 13.05 -16.11 5.31
CA MET A 1 13.85 -15.22 4.46
C MET A 1 14.54 -14.24 5.39
N SER A 2 15.86 -14.22 5.40
CA SER A 2 16.64 -13.22 6.14
C SER A 2 16.53 -11.87 5.43
N VAL A 3 16.31 -10.80 6.18
CA VAL A 3 16.34 -9.43 5.67
C VAL A 3 17.75 -8.89 5.85
N GLU A 4 18.31 -8.31 4.80
CA GLU A 4 19.64 -7.68 4.87
C GLU A 4 19.51 -6.27 5.46
N ILE A 5 20.34 -5.97 6.45
CA ILE A 5 20.49 -4.61 6.98
C ILE A 5 21.67 -3.99 6.24
N PRO A 6 21.52 -2.82 5.62
CA PRO A 6 22.60 -2.19 4.87
C PRO A 6 23.77 -1.85 5.78
N ASP A 7 24.99 -1.91 5.24
CA ASP A 7 26.19 -1.42 5.93
C ASP A 7 26.15 0.11 6.13
N GLY A 8 26.99 0.62 7.02
CA GLY A 8 27.20 2.07 7.18
C GLY A 8 26.07 2.82 7.90
N VAL A 9 25.20 2.12 8.63
CA VAL A 9 24.19 2.73 9.51
C VAL A 9 24.87 3.53 10.61
N GLN A 10 24.47 4.81 10.73
CA GLN A 10 24.93 5.71 11.77
C GLN A 10 23.90 5.74 12.89
N PHE A 11 24.36 5.40 14.09
CA PHE A 11 23.55 5.54 15.30
C PHE A 11 23.87 6.87 15.98
N ASP A 12 22.85 7.51 16.54
CA ASP A 12 23.01 8.70 17.35
C ASP A 12 23.79 8.43 18.65
N ALA A 13 24.03 9.46 19.46
CA ALA A 13 24.73 9.34 20.73
C ALA A 13 24.00 8.45 21.78
N GLN A 14 22.75 8.05 21.52
CA GLN A 14 21.98 7.11 22.33
C GLN A 14 21.99 5.68 21.75
N GLY A 15 22.72 5.44 20.66
CA GLY A 15 22.78 4.16 19.98
C GLY A 15 21.52 3.84 19.16
N LEU A 16 20.80 4.87 18.70
CA LEU A 16 19.55 4.72 17.95
C LEU A 16 19.67 5.26 16.53
N VAL A 17 18.94 4.65 15.60
CA VAL A 17 18.75 5.13 14.23
C VAL A 17 17.26 5.39 13.99
N THR A 18 16.94 6.46 13.24
CA THR A 18 15.56 6.74 12.84
C THR A 18 15.15 5.74 11.76
N THR A 19 13.94 5.18 11.87
CA THR A 19 13.40 4.25 10.88
C THR A 19 12.04 4.72 10.41
N VAL A 20 11.95 5.09 9.14
CA VAL A 20 10.72 5.36 8.41
C VAL A 20 10.20 4.03 7.90
N VAL A 21 8.95 3.71 8.20
CA VAL A 21 8.33 2.46 7.78
C VAL A 21 7.32 2.74 6.68
N GLN A 22 7.50 2.14 5.51
CA GLN A 22 6.70 2.40 4.32
C GLN A 22 6.03 1.14 3.82
N ASP A 23 4.75 1.23 3.45
CA ASP A 23 4.06 0.13 2.77
C ASP A 23 4.60 -0.04 1.35
N ARG A 24 5.02 -1.26 1.02
CA ARG A 24 5.47 -1.63 -0.32
C ARG A 24 4.39 -1.44 -1.39
N ALA A 25 3.12 -1.66 -1.03
CA ALA A 25 2.03 -1.68 -1.99
C ALA A 25 1.58 -0.26 -2.37
N SER A 26 1.24 0.58 -1.38
CA SER A 26 0.80 1.96 -1.64
C SER A 26 1.94 2.97 -1.71
N GLY A 27 3.06 2.74 -1.02
CA GLY A 27 4.07 3.76 -0.80
C GLY A 27 3.77 4.69 0.38
N ASP A 28 2.69 4.43 1.14
CA ASP A 28 2.37 5.22 2.33
C ASP A 28 3.45 5.06 3.40
N VAL A 29 3.83 6.16 4.03
CA VAL A 29 4.55 6.09 5.30
C VAL A 29 3.57 5.65 6.37
N LEU A 30 3.82 4.49 6.96
CA LEU A 30 2.96 3.86 7.97
C LEU A 30 3.24 4.42 9.36
N MET A 31 4.53 4.54 9.71
CA MET A 31 4.98 5.04 11.01
C MET A 31 6.46 5.44 10.98
N VAL A 32 6.89 6.15 12.01
CA VAL A 32 8.30 6.38 12.31
C VAL A 32 8.60 5.80 13.68
N ALA A 33 9.72 5.11 13.81
CA ALA A 33 10.22 4.55 15.07
C ALA A 33 11.75 4.61 15.13
N TRP A 34 12.30 4.23 16.28
CA TRP A 34 13.74 4.12 16.49
C TRP A 34 14.13 2.65 16.54
N ALA A 35 15.30 2.31 16.02
CA ALA A 35 15.92 1.00 16.19
C ALA A 35 17.32 1.16 16.79
N ASN A 36 17.71 0.26 17.68
CA ASN A 36 19.11 0.09 18.07
C ASN A 36 19.71 -1.10 17.29
N ALA A 37 21.00 -1.38 17.49
CA ALA A 37 21.67 -2.51 16.83
C ALA A 37 20.95 -3.86 17.07
N GLU A 38 20.49 -4.12 18.30
CA GLU A 38 19.74 -5.33 18.65
C GLU A 38 18.42 -5.43 17.88
N ALA A 39 17.66 -4.34 17.74
CA ALA A 39 16.42 -4.31 16.97
C ALA A 39 16.65 -4.59 15.49
N LEU A 40 17.73 -4.06 14.89
CA LEU A 40 18.08 -4.35 13.51
C LEU A 40 18.50 -5.82 13.32
N GLU A 41 19.26 -6.36 14.26
CA GLU A 41 19.64 -7.78 14.25
C GLU A 41 18.41 -8.70 14.34
N GLN A 42 17.48 -8.41 15.25
CA GLN A 42 16.23 -9.18 15.35
C GLN A 42 15.37 -9.04 14.10
N THR A 43 15.32 -7.84 13.50
CA THR A 43 14.64 -7.63 12.22
C THR A 43 15.25 -8.48 11.12
N ALA A 44 16.57 -8.49 10.99
CA ALA A 44 17.30 -9.29 10.00
C ALA A 44 17.01 -10.79 10.13
N ARG A 45 17.03 -11.28 11.38
CA ARG A 45 16.81 -12.70 11.71
C ARG A 45 15.38 -13.15 11.49
N THR A 46 14.40 -12.35 11.91
CA THR A 46 12.98 -12.74 11.92
C THR A 46 12.23 -12.36 10.65
N GLY A 47 12.71 -11.35 9.91
CA GLY A 47 11.97 -10.72 8.82
C GLY A 47 10.76 -9.89 9.29
N LEU A 48 10.63 -9.62 10.60
CA LEU A 48 9.57 -8.80 11.19
C LEU A 48 10.16 -7.51 11.76
N ALA A 49 9.43 -6.41 11.67
CA ALA A 49 9.92 -5.12 12.18
C ALA A 49 10.05 -5.12 13.72
N HIS A 50 11.28 -4.97 14.19
CA HIS A 50 11.62 -4.76 15.60
C HIS A 50 12.12 -3.33 15.80
N PHE A 51 11.81 -2.75 16.95
CA PHE A 51 12.12 -1.37 17.28
C PHE A 51 12.57 -1.24 18.73
N TRP A 52 13.21 -0.12 19.05
CA TRP A 52 13.55 0.28 20.39
C TRP A 52 12.60 1.35 20.91
N SER A 53 11.99 1.11 22.07
CA SER A 53 11.11 2.09 22.71
C SER A 53 11.94 3.05 23.57
N ARG A 54 12.13 4.29 23.10
CA ARG A 54 12.83 5.33 23.88
C ARG A 54 12.20 5.58 25.26
N ARG A 55 10.88 5.44 25.36
CA ARG A 55 10.13 5.64 26.62
C ARG A 55 10.32 4.47 27.59
N ARG A 56 10.34 3.23 27.10
CA ARG A 56 10.45 2.03 27.96
C ARG A 56 11.90 1.57 28.16
N GLY A 57 12.84 2.04 27.35
CA GLY A 57 14.21 1.54 27.32
C GLY A 57 14.26 0.05 26.98
N ALA A 58 13.42 -0.40 26.04
CA ALA A 58 13.26 -1.83 25.75
C ALA A 58 12.99 -2.10 24.27
N LEU A 59 13.48 -3.25 23.82
CA LEU A 59 13.16 -3.86 22.53
C LEU A 59 11.66 -4.21 22.49
N TRP A 60 11.04 -4.05 21.32
CA TRP A 60 9.69 -4.55 21.06
C TRP A 60 9.50 -4.90 19.59
N ARG A 61 8.67 -5.91 19.33
CA ARG A 61 8.27 -6.30 17.97
C ARG A 61 6.93 -5.67 17.60
N LYS A 62 6.83 -5.03 16.43
CA LYS A 62 5.55 -4.47 15.99
C LYS A 62 4.52 -5.58 15.81
N GLY A 63 3.36 -5.38 16.44
CA GLY A 63 2.25 -6.34 16.39
C GLY A 63 2.34 -7.47 17.41
N GLU A 64 3.32 -7.48 18.33
CA GLU A 64 3.43 -8.54 19.34
C GLU A 64 2.17 -8.70 20.21
N THR A 65 1.52 -7.60 20.57
CA THR A 65 0.27 -7.62 21.34
C THR A 65 -0.98 -7.63 20.45
N SER A 66 -0.97 -6.87 19.34
CA SER A 66 -2.18 -6.68 18.51
C SER A 66 -2.34 -7.71 17.39
N GLY A 67 -1.32 -8.51 17.11
CA GLY A 67 -1.24 -9.36 15.91
C GLY A 67 -0.91 -8.59 14.61
N HIS A 68 -0.88 -7.25 14.64
CA HIS A 68 -0.63 -6.43 13.44
C HIS A 68 0.85 -6.24 13.17
N SER A 69 1.47 -7.30 12.65
CA SER A 69 2.90 -7.36 12.35
C SER A 69 3.25 -6.63 11.06
N LEU A 70 4.54 -6.30 10.89
CA LEU A 70 5.07 -5.71 9.67
C LEU A 70 6.15 -6.64 9.12
N LYS A 71 5.87 -7.29 7.99
CA LYS A 71 6.84 -8.17 7.30
C LYS A 71 7.81 -7.31 6.52
N VAL A 72 9.07 -7.32 6.90
CA VAL A 72 10.09 -6.50 6.26
C VAL A 72 10.52 -7.15 4.95
N ARG A 73 10.46 -6.37 3.87
CA ARG A 73 10.84 -6.81 2.52
C ARG A 73 12.18 -6.25 2.10
N GLU A 74 12.48 -5.02 2.54
CA GLU A 74 13.70 -4.32 2.19
C GLU A 74 14.00 -3.29 3.28
N VAL A 75 15.28 -3.11 3.57
CA VAL A 75 15.77 -2.00 4.40
C VAL A 75 16.76 -1.22 3.57
N ARG A 76 16.50 0.08 3.41
CA ARG A 76 17.41 1.01 2.75
C ARG A 76 17.96 1.98 3.76
N ARG A 77 19.18 2.42 3.51
CA ARG A 77 19.83 3.52 4.21
C ARG A 77 19.75 4.76 3.33
N ASP A 78 19.63 5.94 3.93
CA ASP A 78 19.81 7.19 3.21
C ASP A 78 21.31 7.49 2.94
N CYS A 79 21.61 8.71 2.49
CA CYS A 79 22.91 9.05 1.94
C CYS A 79 24.02 9.17 3.00
N ASP A 80 23.72 9.75 4.17
CA ASP A 80 24.64 9.87 5.30
C ASP A 80 24.52 8.71 6.29
N GLY A 81 23.37 8.05 6.34
CA GLY A 81 23.14 6.79 7.02
C GLY A 81 22.52 6.88 8.38
N ASP A 82 22.04 8.06 8.78
CA ASP A 82 21.38 8.27 10.07
C ASP A 82 19.89 7.90 10.05
N THR A 83 19.35 7.58 8.86
CA THR A 83 17.96 7.19 8.68
C THR A 83 17.81 5.94 7.81
N LEU A 84 16.93 5.05 8.24
CA LEU A 84 16.52 3.86 7.51
C LEU A 84 15.12 4.02 6.93
N LEU A 85 14.94 3.55 5.69
CA LEU A 85 13.64 3.27 5.10
C LEU A 85 13.39 1.76 5.13
N MET A 86 12.44 1.34 5.94
CA MET A 86 11.99 -0.05 6.05
C MET A 86 10.74 -0.23 5.19
N VAL A 87 10.87 -0.94 4.08
CA VAL A 87 9.76 -1.26 3.18
C VAL A 87 9.12 -2.57 3.65
N VAL A 88 7.82 -2.53 3.95
CA VAL A 88 7.12 -3.63 4.61
C VAL A 88 5.81 -4.01 3.92
N ASP A 89 5.35 -5.23 4.17
CA ASP A 89 3.96 -5.63 3.98
C ASP A 89 3.27 -5.63 5.36
N PRO A 90 2.30 -4.73 5.62
CA PRO A 90 1.58 -4.70 6.89
C PRO A 90 0.52 -5.78 7.01
N GLU A 91 0.41 -6.41 8.18
CA GLU A 91 -0.70 -7.30 8.53
C GLU A 91 -1.76 -6.52 9.33
N GLY A 92 -2.77 -5.99 8.65
CA GLY A 92 -3.81 -5.18 9.29
C GLY A 92 -3.35 -3.73 9.59
N PRO A 93 -4.07 -3.00 10.46
CA PRO A 93 -3.76 -1.59 10.74
C PRO A 93 -2.44 -1.43 11.50
N THR A 94 -1.62 -0.46 11.07
CA THR A 94 -0.35 -0.18 11.74
C THR A 94 -0.58 0.60 13.04
N CYS A 95 -1.50 1.57 13.02
CA CYS A 95 -1.71 2.47 14.14
C CYS A 95 -2.53 1.79 15.26
N HIS A 96 -2.25 2.18 16.51
CA HIS A 96 -2.98 1.70 17.68
C HIS A 96 -4.43 2.24 17.76
N THR A 97 -4.77 3.28 16.99
CA THR A 97 -6.13 3.81 16.85
C THR A 97 -6.97 3.01 15.86
N GLY A 98 -6.41 1.97 15.22
CA GLY A 98 -7.09 1.17 14.20
C GLY A 98 -6.94 1.71 12.77
N THR A 99 -6.28 2.87 12.58
CA THR A 99 -6.00 3.41 11.25
C THR A 99 -4.82 2.69 10.59
N ARG A 100 -4.78 2.73 9.24
CA ARG A 100 -3.72 2.10 8.45
C ARG A 100 -2.34 2.68 8.79
N THR A 101 -2.26 4.01 8.90
CA THR A 101 -1.04 4.76 9.17
C THR A 101 -1.18 5.58 10.45
N CYS A 102 -0.06 6.01 11.02
CA CYS A 102 -0.01 6.99 12.11
C CYS A 102 -0.27 8.44 11.64
N PHE A 103 -0.40 8.69 10.33
CA PHE A 103 -0.37 10.04 9.73
C PHE A 103 -1.71 10.47 9.10
N GLY A 104 -2.80 9.72 9.32
CA GLY A 104 -4.12 10.03 8.80
C GLY A 104 -4.80 8.81 8.18
N GLU A 105 -6.01 9.03 7.67
CA GLU A 105 -6.84 7.98 7.08
C GLU A 105 -6.67 7.85 5.56
N GLU A 106 -6.49 8.96 4.85
CA GLU A 106 -6.35 8.99 3.40
C GLU A 106 -4.91 8.80 2.98
N SER A 107 -4.68 7.99 1.94
CA SER A 107 -3.35 7.86 1.36
C SER A 107 -2.95 9.15 0.61
N PRO A 108 -1.75 9.72 0.89
CA PRO A 108 -1.21 10.83 0.10
C PRO A 108 -0.54 10.37 -1.20
N THR A 109 -0.56 9.09 -1.54
CA THR A 109 0.18 8.52 -2.68
C THR A 109 -0.76 8.14 -3.82
N ALA A 110 -0.31 8.32 -5.07
CA ALA A 110 -1.11 7.92 -6.24
C ALA A 110 -1.49 6.42 -6.23
N ALA A 111 -0.57 5.54 -5.80
CA ALA A 111 -0.85 4.12 -5.70
C ALA A 111 -1.79 3.79 -4.52
N GLY A 112 -1.70 4.52 -3.40
CA GLY A 112 -2.61 4.34 -2.29
C GLY A 112 -4.02 4.88 -2.55
N VAL A 113 -4.20 5.90 -3.40
CA VAL A 113 -5.54 6.29 -3.89
C VAL A 113 -6.26 5.10 -4.56
N ILE A 114 -5.55 4.34 -5.39
CA ILE A 114 -6.09 3.12 -6.01
C ILE A 114 -6.41 2.05 -4.95
N GLY A 115 -5.54 1.91 -3.94
CA GLY A 115 -5.76 1.00 -2.82
C GLY A 115 -6.99 1.36 -1.97
N ASP A 116 -7.16 2.64 -1.66
CA ASP A 116 -8.31 3.16 -0.92
C ASP A 116 -9.60 2.98 -1.70
N LEU A 117 -9.59 3.28 -3.00
CA LEU A 117 -10.74 3.04 -3.86
C LEU A 117 -11.13 1.56 -3.92
N ALA A 118 -10.16 0.65 -4.05
CA ALA A 118 -10.40 -0.79 -4.01
C ALA A 118 -10.99 -1.26 -2.67
N ARG A 119 -10.52 -0.69 -1.55
CA ARG A 119 -11.09 -0.96 -0.22
C ARG A 119 -12.54 -0.48 -0.11
N VAL A 120 -12.84 0.72 -0.61
CA VAL A 120 -14.22 1.24 -0.64
C VAL A 120 -15.12 0.38 -1.51
N ILE A 121 -14.62 -0.10 -2.66
CA ILE A 121 -15.35 -1.04 -3.52
C ILE A 121 -15.68 -2.33 -2.75
N ALA A 122 -14.69 -2.92 -2.08
CA ALA A 122 -14.89 -4.14 -1.29
C ALA A 122 -15.90 -3.93 -0.15
N LEU A 123 -15.79 -2.82 0.60
CA LEU A 123 -16.74 -2.49 1.66
C LEU A 123 -18.18 -2.36 1.14
N ARG A 124 -18.34 -1.76 -0.05
CA ARG A 124 -19.65 -1.59 -0.69
C ARG A 124 -20.18 -2.89 -1.27
N ALA A 125 -19.32 -3.85 -1.61
CA ALA A 125 -19.72 -5.17 -2.10
C ALA A 125 -20.47 -5.97 -1.04
N ASP A 126 -20.09 -5.82 0.22
CA ASP A 126 -20.75 -6.47 1.38
C ASP A 126 -22.05 -5.75 1.81
N GLY A 127 -22.34 -4.60 1.22
CA GLY A 127 -23.53 -3.79 1.53
C GLY A 127 -24.74 -4.12 0.65
N ALA A 128 -25.92 -3.61 1.05
CA ALA A 128 -27.15 -3.77 0.28
C ALA A 128 -27.08 -3.02 -1.08
N PRO A 129 -27.57 -3.60 -2.20
CA PRO A 129 -27.55 -2.96 -3.53
C PRO A 129 -28.16 -1.56 -3.58
N GLU A 130 -29.20 -1.31 -2.81
CA GLU A 130 -29.89 -0.01 -2.79
C GLU A 130 -29.00 1.12 -2.28
N GLY A 131 -28.03 0.81 -1.40
CA GLY A 131 -27.19 1.78 -0.71
C GLY A 131 -26.02 2.35 -1.51
N SER A 132 -25.62 1.75 -2.64
CA SER A 132 -24.51 2.29 -3.44
C SER A 132 -24.51 1.87 -4.92
N TYR A 133 -23.93 2.72 -5.77
CA TYR A 133 -23.71 2.41 -7.19
C TYR A 133 -22.91 1.10 -7.37
N THR A 134 -21.79 0.97 -6.66
CA THR A 134 -20.94 -0.23 -6.66
C THR A 134 -21.75 -1.50 -6.38
N ALA A 135 -22.60 -1.49 -5.34
CA ALA A 135 -23.38 -2.66 -4.96
C ALA A 135 -24.40 -3.06 -6.05
N ARG A 136 -25.05 -2.08 -6.70
CA ARG A 136 -25.92 -2.35 -7.87
C ARG A 136 -25.15 -2.91 -9.05
N LEU A 137 -23.97 -2.37 -9.32
CA LEU A 137 -23.11 -2.81 -10.41
C LEU A 137 -22.69 -4.27 -10.20
N LEU A 138 -22.26 -4.61 -8.98
CA LEU A 138 -21.88 -5.97 -8.58
C LEU A 138 -23.06 -6.94 -8.64
N ALA A 139 -24.25 -6.53 -8.19
CA ALA A 139 -25.47 -7.35 -8.21
C ALA A 139 -25.91 -7.74 -9.64
N LYS A 140 -25.56 -6.96 -10.66
CA LYS A 140 -25.83 -7.27 -12.07
C LYS A 140 -24.84 -8.28 -12.68
N GLY A 141 -23.82 -8.69 -11.92
CA GLY A 141 -22.86 -9.72 -12.33
C GLY A 141 -21.68 -9.20 -13.15
N LEU A 142 -20.80 -10.12 -13.51
CA LEU A 142 -19.53 -9.84 -14.18
C LEU A 142 -19.73 -9.26 -15.58
N ASP A 143 -20.61 -9.84 -16.39
CA ASP A 143 -20.84 -9.42 -17.79
C ASP A 143 -21.28 -7.95 -17.89
N HIS A 144 -22.12 -7.49 -16.95
CA HIS A 144 -22.53 -6.10 -16.91
C HIS A 144 -21.37 -5.16 -16.56
N THR A 145 -20.50 -5.57 -15.65
CA THR A 145 -19.32 -4.79 -15.27
C THR A 145 -18.30 -4.74 -16.42
N LEU A 146 -18.10 -5.86 -17.13
CA LEU A 146 -17.25 -5.92 -18.33
C LEU A 146 -17.80 -5.03 -19.46
N LYS A 147 -19.13 -4.96 -19.61
CA LYS A 147 -19.75 -4.02 -20.56
C LYS A 147 -19.37 -2.57 -20.23
N LYS A 148 -19.44 -2.17 -18.95
CA LYS A 148 -19.01 -0.83 -18.51
C LYS A 148 -17.54 -0.58 -18.86
N VAL A 149 -16.63 -1.53 -18.59
CA VAL A 149 -15.21 -1.39 -19.00
C VAL A 149 -15.07 -1.09 -20.49
N GLY A 150 -15.84 -1.76 -21.36
CA GLY A 150 -15.83 -1.50 -22.80
C GLY A 150 -16.41 -0.14 -23.21
N GLU A 151 -17.46 0.31 -22.52
CA GLU A 151 -18.05 1.64 -22.70
C GLU A 151 -17.03 2.73 -22.34
N GLU A 152 -16.50 2.71 -21.12
CA GLU A 152 -15.53 3.73 -20.66
C GLU A 152 -14.24 3.72 -21.51
N ALA A 153 -13.76 2.54 -21.94
CA ALA A 153 -12.61 2.47 -22.83
C ALA A 153 -12.86 3.14 -24.19
N THR A 154 -14.10 3.09 -24.68
CA THR A 154 -14.50 3.78 -25.91
C THR A 154 -14.59 5.28 -25.65
N GLU A 155 -15.14 5.69 -24.51
CA GLU A 155 -15.26 7.10 -24.12
C GLU A 155 -13.88 7.75 -23.93
N VAL A 156 -12.90 7.07 -23.32
CA VAL A 156 -11.50 7.51 -23.29
C VAL A 156 -10.96 7.80 -24.69
N VAL A 157 -11.22 6.91 -25.66
CA VAL A 157 -10.77 7.10 -27.05
C VAL A 157 -11.45 8.31 -27.70
N LEU A 158 -12.73 8.51 -27.46
CA LEU A 158 -13.47 9.67 -27.99
C LEU A 158 -12.97 10.97 -27.37
N ALA A 159 -12.83 11.00 -26.04
CA ALA A 159 -12.34 12.15 -25.30
C ALA A 159 -10.94 12.56 -25.75
N ALA A 160 -10.02 11.60 -25.86
CA ALA A 160 -8.65 11.84 -26.32
C ALA A 160 -8.56 12.38 -27.76
N LYS A 161 -9.57 12.13 -28.61
CA LYS A 161 -9.56 12.54 -30.01
C LYS A 161 -10.05 13.97 -30.25
N GLY A 162 -10.84 14.54 -29.35
CA GLY A 162 -11.45 15.84 -29.63
C GLY A 162 -12.24 16.50 -28.51
N GLU A 163 -12.17 15.99 -27.28
CA GLU A 163 -12.79 16.63 -26.12
C GLU A 163 -11.72 17.30 -25.25
N SER A 164 -12.10 17.79 -24.06
CA SER A 164 -11.17 18.48 -23.17
C SER A 164 -10.30 17.52 -22.35
N ASP A 165 -9.17 18.01 -21.85
CA ASP A 165 -8.28 17.24 -20.97
C ASP A 165 -8.98 16.83 -19.67
N GLU A 166 -9.89 17.66 -19.14
CA GLU A 166 -10.71 17.33 -17.98
C GLU A 166 -11.61 16.13 -18.28
N ARG A 167 -12.25 16.13 -19.45
CA ARG A 167 -13.13 15.04 -19.86
C ARG A 167 -12.36 13.74 -20.06
N LEU A 168 -11.17 13.82 -20.68
CA LEU A 168 -10.28 12.66 -20.79
C LEU A 168 -9.88 12.10 -19.42
N ALA A 169 -9.60 12.97 -18.44
CA ALA A 169 -9.25 12.55 -17.09
C ALA A 169 -10.44 11.87 -16.37
N GLU A 170 -11.67 12.38 -16.53
CA GLU A 170 -12.89 11.75 -16.01
C GLU A 170 -13.08 10.33 -16.56
N GLU A 171 -13.00 10.17 -17.89
CA GLU A 171 -13.17 8.86 -18.55
C GLU A 171 -12.07 7.87 -18.15
N CYS A 172 -10.83 8.34 -17.98
CA CYS A 172 -9.76 7.50 -17.46
C CYS A 172 -10.03 7.07 -16.01
N ALA A 173 -10.59 7.95 -15.19
CA ALA A 173 -10.96 7.64 -13.80
C ALA A 173 -12.09 6.60 -13.74
N ASP A 174 -13.11 6.74 -14.58
CA ASP A 174 -14.23 5.78 -14.66
C ASP A 174 -13.77 4.42 -15.18
N LEU A 175 -12.91 4.39 -16.19
CA LEU A 175 -12.28 3.15 -16.66
C LEU A 175 -11.48 2.47 -15.55
N LEU A 176 -10.64 3.21 -14.81
CA LEU A 176 -9.88 2.68 -13.68
C LEU A 176 -10.81 2.13 -12.58
N TYR A 177 -11.86 2.86 -12.24
CA TYR A 177 -12.86 2.43 -11.26
C TYR A 177 -13.50 1.09 -11.69
N HIS A 178 -13.97 0.99 -12.93
CA HIS A 178 -14.62 -0.20 -13.45
C HIS A 178 -13.66 -1.40 -13.52
N LEU A 179 -12.39 -1.19 -13.86
CA LEU A 179 -11.36 -2.22 -13.77
C LEU A 179 -11.18 -2.73 -12.34
N LEU A 180 -11.17 -1.86 -11.33
CA LEU A 180 -11.07 -2.27 -9.92
C LEU A 180 -12.29 -3.10 -9.47
N VAL A 181 -13.49 -2.77 -9.94
CA VAL A 181 -14.69 -3.59 -9.67
C VAL A 181 -14.55 -4.99 -10.28
N VAL A 182 -14.06 -5.09 -11.53
CA VAL A 182 -13.79 -6.39 -12.16
C VAL A 182 -12.76 -7.19 -11.36
N LEU A 183 -11.65 -6.56 -10.95
CA LEU A 183 -10.63 -7.22 -10.11
C LEU A 183 -11.25 -7.76 -8.83
N HIS A 184 -12.08 -6.97 -8.14
CA HIS A 184 -12.78 -7.39 -6.94
C HIS A 184 -13.70 -8.61 -7.19
N GLN A 185 -14.54 -8.59 -8.24
CA GLN A 185 -15.40 -9.74 -8.60
C GLN A 185 -14.61 -11.00 -8.91
N ARG A 186 -13.37 -10.86 -9.37
CA ARG A 186 -12.45 -11.97 -9.67
C ARG A 186 -11.58 -12.38 -8.48
N GLY A 187 -11.73 -11.73 -7.33
CA GLY A 187 -10.92 -11.99 -6.14
C GLY A 187 -9.46 -11.59 -6.28
N LEU A 188 -9.15 -10.64 -7.18
CA LEU A 188 -7.80 -10.15 -7.44
C LEU A 188 -7.56 -8.80 -6.74
N PRO A 189 -6.46 -8.64 -5.99
CA PRO A 189 -6.09 -7.34 -5.44
C PRO A 189 -5.46 -6.45 -6.52
N PRO A 190 -5.55 -5.11 -6.41
CA PRO A 190 -4.87 -4.19 -7.34
C PRO A 190 -3.35 -4.41 -7.45
N SER A 191 -2.73 -4.88 -6.35
CA SER A 191 -1.30 -5.23 -6.32
C SER A 191 -0.92 -6.27 -7.36
N ALA A 192 -1.82 -7.18 -7.75
CA ALA A 192 -1.56 -8.15 -8.82
C ALA A 192 -1.26 -7.47 -10.16
N VAL A 193 -1.98 -6.38 -10.48
CA VAL A 193 -1.74 -5.59 -11.70
C VAL A 193 -0.40 -4.85 -11.60
N PHE A 194 -0.09 -4.28 -10.44
CA PHE A 194 1.16 -3.56 -10.22
C PHE A 194 2.39 -4.49 -10.33
N GLU A 195 2.30 -5.73 -9.85
CA GLU A 195 3.38 -6.71 -10.03
C GLU A 195 3.59 -7.06 -11.51
N VAL A 196 2.52 -7.20 -12.29
CA VAL A 196 2.63 -7.39 -13.76
C VAL A 196 3.30 -6.19 -14.42
N LEU A 197 2.94 -4.95 -14.05
CA LEU A 197 3.55 -3.73 -14.58
C LEU A 197 5.04 -3.62 -14.19
N ARG A 198 5.39 -3.95 -12.94
CA ARG A 198 6.78 -3.98 -12.47
C ARG A 198 7.63 -4.99 -13.26
N ALA A 199 7.11 -6.20 -13.46
CA ALA A 199 7.80 -7.23 -14.23
C ALA A 199 8.06 -6.79 -15.68
N ARG A 200 7.09 -6.14 -16.33
CA ARG A 200 7.25 -5.61 -17.70
C ARG A 200 8.29 -4.51 -17.80
N ARG A 201 8.35 -3.60 -16.81
CA ARG A 201 9.36 -2.54 -16.77
C ARG A 201 10.79 -3.10 -16.69
N GLY A 202 10.98 -4.23 -16.00
CA GLY A 202 12.28 -4.89 -15.87
C GLY A 202 12.66 -5.82 -17.03
N GLY A 203 11.67 -6.28 -17.82
CA GLY A 203 11.87 -7.25 -18.92
C GLY A 203 11.74 -6.67 -20.34
N GLY A 204 11.64 -5.35 -20.49
CA GLY A 204 11.57 -4.68 -21.80
C GLY A 204 12.95 -4.41 -22.37
N GLY A 205 13.61 -5.47 -22.85
CA GLY A 205 14.74 -5.44 -23.79
C GLY A 205 14.38 -6.22 -25.04
#